data_AF-A0A3L6MRX5-F1
#
_entry.id   AF-A0A3L6MRX5-F1
#
_cell.length_a   1.000
_cell.length_b   1.000
_cell.length_c   1.000
_cell.angle_alpha   90.00
_cell.angle_beta   90.00
_cell.angle_gamma   90.00
#
_symmetry.space_group_name_H-M   'P 1'
#
loop_
_entity.id
_entity.type
_entity.pdbx_description
1 polymer ?
#
loop_
_entity_poly.entity_id
_entity_poly.type
_entity_poly.pdbx_seq_one_letter_code
_entity_poly.pdbx_strand_id
1 'polypeptide(L)'
;MPSQPNLRAAQEVVRSRRRARDLSRGASKGAKKPLTLRQAEARYNSSSRATIQRIVKRLEAANAADYEDIVTPKMGRPHMLTDEEEEAIVAYVE
;
A
#
# COMPACT_ATOMS: atom_id res chain seq x y z
N MET A 1 -0.66 -13.99 -5.24
CA MET A 1 0.50 -13.14 -4.85
C MET A 1 0.93 -12.31 -6.06
N PRO A 2 1.15 -10.99 -5.94
CA PRO A 2 1.73 -10.20 -7.03
C PRO A 2 3.11 -10.75 -7.42
N SER A 3 3.50 -10.62 -8.69
CA SER A 3 4.79 -11.12 -9.15
C SER A 3 5.95 -10.36 -8.50
N GLN A 4 7.11 -11.01 -8.35
CA GLN A 4 8.29 -10.40 -7.74
C GLN A 4 8.73 -9.07 -8.40
N PRO A 5 8.69 -8.91 -9.75
CA PRO A 5 9.02 -7.63 -10.39
C PRO A 5 8.08 -6.49 -9.94
N ASN A 6 6.78 -6.77 -9.85
CA ASN A 6 5.79 -5.79 -9.39
C ASN A 6 6.00 -5.39 -7.92
N LEU A 7 6.35 -6.36 -7.06
CA LEU A 7 6.66 -6.12 -5.65
C LEU A 7 7.89 -5.22 -5.49
N ARG A 8 9.00 -5.56 -6.15
CA ARG A 8 10.24 -4.77 -6.10
C ARG A 8 10.03 -3.36 -6.64
N ALA A 9 9.33 -3.22 -7.76
CA ALA A 9 9.00 -1.93 -8.35
C ALA A 9 8.19 -1.03 -7.40
N ALA A 10 7.17 -1.60 -6.76
CA ALA A 10 6.35 -0.85 -5.81
C ALA A 10 7.13 -0.44 -4.55
N GLN A 11 7.93 -1.33 -3.99
CA GLN A 11 8.77 -1.04 -2.83
C GLN A 11 9.79 0.07 -3.13
N GLU A 12 10.41 0.06 -4.31
CA GLU A 12 11.36 1.10 -4.70
C GLU A 12 10.68 2.47 -4.80
N VAL A 13 9.46 2.54 -5.35
CA VAL A 13 8.65 3.77 -5.39
C VAL A 13 8.38 4.30 -3.98
N VAL A 14 7.94 3.44 -3.06
CA VAL A 14 7.64 3.84 -1.67
C VAL A 14 8.91 4.32 -0.95
N ARG A 15 10.02 3.59 -1.07
CA ARG A 15 11.32 3.99 -0.50
C ARG A 15 11.80 5.32 -1.05
N SER A 16 11.63 5.54 -2.36
CA SER A 16 12.00 6.80 -3.01
C SER A 16 11.15 7.98 -2.51
N ARG A 17 9.82 7.79 -2.36
CA ARG A 17 8.92 8.80 -1.79
C ARG A 17 9.26 9.16 -0.35
N ARG A 18 9.58 8.16 0.48
CA ARG A 18 10.02 8.38 1.87
C ARG A 18 11.31 9.20 1.91
N ARG A 19 12.35 8.79 1.18
CA ARG A 19 13.61 9.54 1.08
C ARG A 19 13.39 10.98 0.62
N ALA A 20 12.53 11.20 -0.38
CA ALA A 20 12.22 12.56 -0.86
C ALA A 20 11.51 13.41 0.21
N ARG A 21 10.61 12.81 1.01
CA ARG A 21 9.98 13.47 2.16
C ARG A 21 10.98 13.82 3.26
N ASP A 22 11.89 12.92 3.58
CA ASP A 22 12.90 13.15 4.62
C ASP A 22 13.90 14.23 4.21
N LEU A 23 14.34 14.22 2.95
CA LEU A 23 15.21 15.25 2.37
C LEU A 23 14.52 16.62 2.29
N SER A 24 13.20 16.65 2.08
CA SER A 24 12.43 17.91 2.11
C SER A 24 12.36 18.54 3.50
N ARG A 25 12.60 17.79 4.58
CA ARG A 25 12.60 18.32 5.96
C ARG A 25 13.94 18.96 6.33
N GLY A 26 15.03 18.51 5.72
CA GLY A 26 16.35 19.10 5.90
C GLY A 26 16.67 20.09 4.79
N ALA A 27 16.52 21.39 5.07
CA ALA A 27 16.94 22.64 4.39
C ALA A 27 17.79 22.61 3.10
N SER A 28 17.58 21.66 2.18
CA SER A 28 18.46 21.42 1.04
C SER A 28 17.74 21.73 -0.27
N LYS A 29 18.33 22.65 -1.03
CA LYS A 29 17.87 23.13 -2.36
C LYS A 29 17.95 22.06 -3.47
N GLY A 30 17.89 20.77 -3.12
CA GLY A 30 18.17 19.65 -4.02
C GLY A 30 17.23 18.45 -3.84
N ALA A 31 15.98 18.68 -3.43
CA ALA A 31 15.00 17.61 -3.30
C ALA A 31 14.77 16.92 -4.66
N LYS A 32 15.40 15.76 -4.86
CA LYS A 32 15.19 14.93 -6.05
C LYS A 32 13.74 14.44 -6.05
N LYS A 33 13.04 14.63 -7.18
CA LYS A 33 11.68 14.11 -7.34
C LYS A 33 11.67 12.61 -7.08
N PRO A 34 10.69 12.08 -6.34
CA PRO A 34 10.60 10.66 -6.07
C PRO A 34 10.34 9.87 -7.36
N LEU A 35 10.71 8.60 -7.35
CA LEU A 35 10.53 7.68 -8.46
C LEU A 35 9.05 7.62 -8.87
N THR A 36 8.78 7.87 -10.15
CA THR A 36 7.44 7.79 -10.71
C THR A 36 7.07 6.34 -11.07
N LEU A 37 5.78 6.04 -11.13
CA LEU A 37 5.29 4.71 -11.53
C LEU A 37 5.79 4.30 -12.93
N ARG A 38 5.88 5.27 -13.86
CA ARG A 38 6.40 5.05 -15.22
C ARG A 38 7.88 4.68 -15.21
N GLN A 39 8.67 5.35 -14.38
CA GLN A 39 10.09 5.02 -14.23
C GLN A 39 10.28 3.66 -13.54
N ALA A 40 9.45 3.33 -12.56
CA ALA A 40 9.49 2.01 -11.91
C ALA A 40 9.15 0.89 -12.91
N GLU A 41 8.09 1.05 -13.70
CA GLU A 41 7.73 0.10 -14.77
C GLU A 41 8.88 -0.09 -15.78
N ALA A 42 9.53 1.01 -16.20
CA ALA A 42 10.66 0.94 -17.13
C ALA A 42 11.92 0.27 -16.52
N ARG A 43 12.11 0.32 -15.20
CA ARG A 43 13.25 -0.30 -14.51
C ARG A 43 13.09 -1.80 -14.27
N TYR A 44 11.85 -2.25 -14.10
CA TYR A 44 11.54 -3.63 -13.78
C TYR A 44 10.76 -4.25 -14.93
N ASN A 45 11.47 -4.90 -15.86
CA ASN A 45 10.85 -5.65 -16.95
C ASN A 45 9.82 -6.65 -16.41
N SER A 46 8.72 -6.84 -17.16
CA SER A 46 7.54 -7.66 -16.79
C SER A 46 6.66 -7.12 -15.65
N SER A 47 6.90 -5.88 -15.21
CA SER A 47 6.00 -5.19 -14.28
C SER A 47 4.83 -4.54 -15.02
N SER A 48 3.69 -4.41 -14.34
CA SER A 48 2.53 -3.66 -14.83
C SER A 48 2.34 -2.41 -14.00
N ARG A 49 2.27 -1.23 -14.64
CA ARG A 49 2.01 0.04 -13.96
C ARG A 49 0.81 -0.01 -13.02
N ALA A 50 -0.28 -0.64 -13.46
CA ALA A 50 -1.52 -0.74 -12.69
C ALA A 50 -1.32 -1.57 -11.42
N THR A 51 -0.60 -2.69 -11.53
CA THR A 51 -0.28 -3.55 -10.39
C THR A 51 0.67 -2.86 -9.42
N ILE A 52 1.73 -2.19 -9.93
CA ILE A 52 2.63 -1.37 -9.10
C ILE A 52 1.82 -0.34 -8.32
N GLN A 53 0.92 0.40 -8.98
CA GLN A 53 0.09 1.42 -8.33
C GLN A 53 -0.76 0.85 -7.19
N ARG A 54 -1.39 -0.31 -7.38
CA ARG A 54 -2.19 -0.98 -6.35
C ARG A 54 -1.33 -1.39 -5.14
N ILE A 55 -0.14 -1.91 -5.38
CA ILE A 55 0.79 -2.33 -4.30
C ILE A 55 1.33 -1.12 -3.55
N VAL A 56 1.74 -0.06 -4.26
CA VAL A 56 2.17 1.22 -3.64
C VAL A 56 1.08 1.77 -2.74
N LYS A 57 -0.18 1.79 -3.19
CA LYS A 57 -1.31 2.27 -2.38
C LYS A 57 -1.48 1.46 -1.09
N ARG A 58 -1.31 0.13 -1.16
CA ARG A 58 -1.37 -0.74 0.04
C ARG A 58 -0.21 -0.48 1.00
N LEU A 59 1.02 -0.38 0.49
CA LEU A 59 2.20 -0.09 1.30
C LEU A 59 2.11 1.27 2.00
N GLU A 60 1.64 2.30 1.30
CA GLU A 60 1.46 3.63 1.86
C GLU A 60 0.35 3.65 2.93
N ALA A 61 -0.76 2.95 2.69
CA ALA A 61 -1.84 2.83 3.68
C ALA A 61 -1.40 2.09 4.95
N ALA A 62 -0.57 1.05 4.81
CA ALA A 62 -0.01 0.32 5.93
C ALA A 62 1.19 1.03 6.60
N ASN A 63 1.63 2.18 6.07
CA ASN A 63 2.91 2.81 6.42
C ASN A 63 4.09 1.81 6.41
N ALA A 64 4.04 0.83 5.51
CA ALA A 64 5.02 -0.25 5.38
C ALA A 64 6.01 0.03 4.23
N ALA A 65 7.23 -0.50 4.35
CA ALA A 65 8.25 -0.40 3.31
C ALA A 65 8.41 -1.71 2.53
N ASP A 66 8.11 -2.85 3.17
CA ASP A 66 8.02 -4.16 2.55
C ASP A 66 6.55 -4.61 2.44
N TYR A 67 6.27 -5.48 1.46
CA TYR A 67 4.95 -6.06 1.28
C TYR A 67 4.66 -7.13 2.32
N GLU A 68 5.69 -7.82 2.80
CA GLU A 68 5.57 -8.82 3.88
C GLU A 68 5.25 -8.17 5.24
N ASP A 69 5.62 -6.89 5.43
CA ASP A 69 5.29 -6.10 6.62
C ASP A 69 3.81 -5.66 6.63
N ILE A 70 3.11 -5.81 5.51
CA ILE A 70 1.67 -5.56 5.47
C ILE A 70 1.03 -6.69 6.25
N VAL A 71 0.69 -6.41 7.51
CA VAL A 71 -0.30 -7.19 8.24
C VAL A 71 -1.61 -7.01 7.48
N THR A 72 -1.86 -7.87 6.50
CA THR A 72 -3.22 -8.03 5.99
C THR A 72 -4.01 -8.43 7.21
N PRO A 73 -5.02 -7.65 7.65
CA PRO A 73 -5.97 -8.18 8.60
C PRO A 73 -6.42 -9.49 7.96
N LYS A 74 -6.20 -10.62 8.67
CA LYS A 74 -6.91 -11.84 8.34
C LYS A 74 -8.36 -11.40 8.47
N MET A 75 -8.97 -11.07 7.35
CA MET A 75 -10.41 -10.99 7.24
C MET A 75 -10.80 -12.41 7.60
N GLY A 76 -11.06 -12.62 8.90
CA GLY A 76 -11.59 -13.87 9.38
C GLY A 76 -12.84 -14.15 8.56
N ARG A 77 -13.15 -15.43 8.40
CA ARG A 77 -14.49 -15.84 7.99
C ARG A 77 -15.49 -14.92 8.68
N PRO A 78 -16.48 -14.34 7.97
CA PRO A 78 -17.51 -13.53 8.61
C PRO A 78 -17.98 -14.27 9.87
N HIS A 79 -17.83 -13.65 11.04
CA HIS A 79 -18.46 -14.20 12.22
C HIS A 79 -19.97 -14.08 11.97
N MET A 80 -20.70 -15.16 12.12
CA MET A 80 -22.16 -15.07 12.16
C MET A 80 -22.48 -14.20 13.37
N LEU A 81 -23.28 -13.17 13.17
CA LEU A 81 -23.79 -12.36 14.26
C LEU A 81 -24.57 -13.30 15.20
N THR A 82 -24.42 -13.09 16.50
CA THR A 82 -25.28 -13.77 17.47
C THR A 82 -26.70 -13.20 17.40
N ASP A 83 -27.72 -13.97 17.79
CA ASP A 83 -29.12 -13.53 17.72
C ASP A 83 -29.34 -12.18 18.43
N GLU A 84 -28.60 -11.91 19.51
CA GLU A 84 -28.58 -10.62 20.22
C GLU A 84 -28.02 -9.45 19.39
N GLU A 85 -26.98 -9.70 18.58
CA GLU A 85 -26.39 -8.68 17.71
C GLU A 85 -27.26 -8.41 16.48
N GLU A 86 -27.99 -9.41 15.99
CA GLU A 86 -28.98 -9.23 14.92
C GLU A 86 -30.19 -8.41 15.39
N GLU A 87 -30.71 -8.69 16.59
CA GLU A 87 -31.83 -7.93 17.18
C GLU A 87 -31.48 -6.45 17.41
N ALA A 88 -30.25 -6.16 17.85
CA ALA A 88 -29.78 -4.79 18.05
C ALA A 88 -29.67 -3.98 16.73
N ILE A 89 -29.37 -4.66 15.61
CA ILE A 89 -29.35 -4.01 14.29
C ILE A 89 -30.78 -3.73 13.81
N VAL A 90 -31.71 -4.67 14.01
CA VAL A 90 -33.12 -4.51 13.64
C VAL A 90 -33.76 -3.38 14.44
N ALA A 91 -33.46 -3.28 15.74
CA ALA A 91 -33.98 -2.23 16.62
C ALA A 91 -33.47 -0.80 16.27
N TYR A 92 -32.35 -0.67 15.55
CA TYR A 92 -31.82 0.63 15.13
C TYR A 92 -32.45 1.16 13.83
N VAL A 93 -33.19 0.32 13.10
CA VAL A 93 -33.84 0.69 11.83
C VAL A 93 -35.34 1.02 12.01
N GLU A 94 -35.89 0.85 13.22
CA GLU A 94 -37.22 1.36 13.60
C GLU A 94 -37.20 2.83 14.05
#